data_AF-A0A167NA12-F1
#
_entry.id   AF-A0A167NA12-F1
#
_cell.length_a   1.000
_cell.length_b   1.000
_cell.length_c   1.000
_cell.angle_alpha   90.00
_cell.angle_beta   90.00
_cell.angle_gamma   90.00
#
_symmetry.space_group_name_H-M   'P 1'
#
loop_
_entity.id
_entity.type
_entity.pdbx_description
1 polymer ?
#
loop_
_entity_poly.entity_id
_entity_poly.type
_entity_poly.pdbx_seq_one_letter_code
_entity_poly.pdbx_strand_id
1 'polypeptide(L)'
;MALELHVWGPAFGLPSIDPECLAAVAYLARAAPERAAWSLVATSPSAVPDTLPALRDAHTGRWVAAGFDAIVAYLRARTAETQSPFTDLDAGLDGSAAAAADTTAYAAFLRAEAGPLVSLSLYVSSANWAATTRPAYSRLLPFPLTWLEPPAVRAAHATRAAHLGLSSLDTDAEATAAAAAPTSSAWSHALHAFPDRLRSIRATTATTGTGAALTPEAKAQIRLDAAARACLTVLAARKGTKRLFLRPDKDDKDDDHDQGDEGDEGDDSTGRRPSSLRPSALDCLAFGYLALMAVPDVPRPFLRGALHRHAPGLVVFVADVRVACLGGAGDEVALPWKQKAPLFAFTSPFSVFTASPSPLSPASSPSSSHTLALVAQPSRPLWLRTLYNLVHSVPGPGGVCLSWLWRQVCADDDGGHAYNTTRRQRLVTLAGVLMGTALAAGLLVGYRRLPPFGSPVVVYKRVPRSLLELGVAGAMLSLSAL
;
A
#
# COMPACT_ATOMS: atom_id res chain seq x y z
N MET A 1 -24.14 9.55 -16.56
CA MET A 1 -22.66 9.60 -16.67
C MET A 1 -22.11 8.38 -15.95
N ALA A 2 -21.16 7.65 -16.54
CA ALA A 2 -20.59 6.45 -15.92
C ALA A 2 -19.30 6.80 -15.17
N LEU A 3 -19.21 6.47 -13.88
CA LEU A 3 -17.98 6.59 -13.10
C LEU A 3 -17.12 5.32 -13.23
N GLU A 4 -15.81 5.46 -13.21
CA GLU A 4 -14.86 4.35 -13.15
C GLU A 4 -14.16 4.37 -11.79
N LEU A 5 -14.43 3.37 -10.96
CA LEU A 5 -13.72 3.15 -9.71
C LEU A 5 -12.51 2.25 -9.98
N HIS A 6 -11.33 2.81 -9.77
CA HIS A 6 -10.06 2.13 -9.83
C HIS A 6 -9.69 1.61 -8.44
N VAL A 7 -9.57 0.27 -8.33
CA VAL A 7 -9.24 -0.43 -7.09
C VAL A 7 -8.14 -1.46 -7.31
N TRP A 8 -7.59 -1.98 -6.21
CA TRP A 8 -6.89 -3.25 -6.30
C TRP A 8 -7.85 -4.38 -6.66
N GLY A 9 -7.37 -5.38 -7.39
CA GLY A 9 -8.22 -6.49 -7.82
C GLY A 9 -8.59 -7.50 -6.71
N PRO A 10 -9.40 -8.51 -7.08
CA PRO A 10 -10.04 -9.41 -6.13
C PRO A 10 -9.07 -10.41 -5.48
N ALA A 11 -9.17 -10.57 -4.16
CA ALA A 11 -8.36 -11.49 -3.35
C ALA A 11 -9.17 -12.04 -2.17
N PHE A 12 -8.83 -13.24 -1.68
CA PHE A 12 -9.45 -13.85 -0.48
C PHE A 12 -10.98 -14.02 -0.54
N GLY A 13 -11.58 -14.07 -1.74
CA GLY A 13 -13.04 -14.08 -1.91
C GLY A 13 -13.71 -12.72 -1.65
N LEU A 14 -12.91 -11.65 -1.61
CA LEU A 14 -13.32 -10.26 -1.52
C LEU A 14 -13.03 -9.51 -2.83
N PRO A 15 -13.74 -8.41 -3.12
CA PRO A 15 -13.53 -7.63 -4.35
C PRO A 15 -12.17 -6.94 -4.44
N SER A 16 -11.50 -6.70 -3.30
CA SER A 16 -10.22 -6.01 -3.23
C SER A 16 -9.38 -6.51 -2.05
N ILE A 17 -8.04 -6.39 -2.17
CA ILE A 17 -7.06 -6.72 -1.12
C ILE A 17 -6.82 -5.60 -0.12
N ASP A 18 -7.20 -4.36 -0.47
CA ASP A 18 -6.99 -3.16 0.34
C ASP A 18 -8.27 -2.75 1.07
N PRO A 19 -8.21 -2.33 2.36
CA PRO A 19 -9.41 -2.02 3.14
C PRO A 19 -10.16 -0.81 2.62
N GLU A 20 -9.47 0.24 2.18
CA GLU A 20 -10.12 1.46 1.68
C GLU A 20 -10.74 1.23 0.31
N CYS A 21 -10.08 0.43 -0.55
CA CYS A 21 -10.68 -0.02 -1.80
C CYS A 21 -11.95 -0.84 -1.56
N LEU A 22 -11.93 -1.77 -0.61
CA LEU A 22 -13.08 -2.59 -0.26
C LEU A 22 -14.24 -1.75 0.28
N ALA A 23 -13.92 -0.74 1.10
CA ALA A 23 -14.88 0.24 1.59
C ALA A 23 -15.51 1.05 0.44
N ALA A 24 -14.70 1.52 -0.52
CA ALA A 24 -15.19 2.25 -1.69
C ALA A 24 -16.10 1.41 -2.58
N VAL A 25 -15.78 0.12 -2.78
CA VAL A 25 -16.66 -0.82 -3.51
C VAL A 25 -17.98 -1.02 -2.77
N ALA A 26 -17.94 -1.25 -1.45
CA ALA A 26 -19.14 -1.43 -0.65
C ALA A 26 -20.02 -0.17 -0.63
N TYR A 27 -19.39 1.02 -0.57
CA TYR A 27 -20.09 2.30 -0.63
C TYR A 27 -20.80 2.49 -1.98
N LEU A 28 -20.10 2.34 -3.11
CA LEU A 28 -20.70 2.48 -4.44
C LEU A 28 -21.77 1.43 -4.74
N ALA A 29 -21.59 0.19 -4.27
CA ALA A 29 -22.58 -0.87 -4.45
C ALA A 29 -23.94 -0.55 -3.81
N ARG A 30 -23.96 0.29 -2.76
CA ARG A 30 -25.19 0.74 -2.10
C ARG A 30 -25.63 2.14 -2.54
N ALA A 31 -24.69 3.04 -2.79
CA ALA A 31 -24.96 4.40 -3.23
C ALA A 31 -25.45 4.47 -4.68
N ALA A 32 -25.04 3.52 -5.54
CA ALA A 32 -25.40 3.48 -6.96
C ALA A 32 -25.96 2.09 -7.34
N PRO A 33 -27.27 1.85 -7.09
CA PRO A 33 -27.89 0.56 -7.44
C PRO A 33 -27.95 0.33 -8.95
N GLU A 34 -27.96 1.39 -9.75
CA GLU A 34 -27.91 1.30 -11.21
C GLU A 34 -26.53 0.88 -11.71
N ARG A 35 -26.46 -0.31 -12.33
CA ARG A 35 -25.21 -0.87 -12.88
C ARG A 35 -24.58 -0.03 -14.00
N ALA A 36 -25.37 0.81 -14.68
CA ALA A 36 -24.89 1.69 -15.74
C ALA A 36 -24.23 2.97 -15.21
N ALA A 37 -24.45 3.31 -13.93
CA ALA A 37 -23.93 4.54 -13.32
C ALA A 37 -22.44 4.44 -12.98
N TRP A 38 -21.90 3.24 -12.77
CA TRP A 38 -20.50 3.06 -12.39
C TRP A 38 -19.92 1.71 -12.84
N SER A 39 -18.59 1.63 -12.86
CA SER A 39 -17.84 0.47 -13.31
C SER A 39 -16.55 0.28 -12.51
N LEU A 40 -16.11 -0.96 -12.36
CA LEU A 40 -14.91 -1.35 -11.61
C LEU A 40 -13.75 -1.72 -12.53
N VAL A 41 -12.59 -1.17 -12.23
CA VAL A 41 -11.34 -1.43 -12.95
C VAL A 41 -10.27 -1.86 -11.96
N ALA A 42 -9.80 -3.11 -12.06
CA ALA A 42 -8.64 -3.57 -11.33
C ALA A 42 -7.38 -2.89 -11.88
N THR A 43 -6.66 -2.14 -11.03
CA THR A 43 -5.46 -1.40 -11.42
C THR A 43 -4.36 -1.51 -10.36
N SER A 44 -3.24 -0.84 -10.60
CA SER A 44 -2.16 -0.69 -9.63
C SER A 44 -1.86 0.77 -9.30
N PRO A 45 -1.18 1.04 -8.17
CA PRO A 45 -0.81 2.40 -7.75
C PRO A 45 -0.03 3.17 -8.81
N SER A 46 0.84 2.50 -9.59
CA SER A 46 1.63 3.17 -10.62
C SER A 46 0.81 3.67 -11.82
N ALA A 47 -0.42 3.18 -11.98
CA ALA A 47 -1.34 3.62 -13.03
C ALA A 47 -2.22 4.81 -12.62
N VAL A 48 -2.35 5.08 -11.33
CA VAL A 48 -3.13 6.23 -10.82
C VAL A 48 -2.19 7.39 -10.47
N PRO A 49 -2.68 8.65 -10.43
CA PRO A 49 -1.83 9.80 -10.15
C PRO A 49 -1.36 9.85 -8.69
N ASP A 50 -2.22 9.47 -7.75
CA ASP A 50 -1.97 9.63 -6.32
C ASP A 50 -2.03 8.29 -5.56
N THR A 51 -3.20 7.90 -5.05
CA THR A 51 -3.40 6.67 -4.27
C THR A 51 -4.65 5.92 -4.70
N LEU A 52 -4.67 4.61 -4.44
CA LEU A 52 -5.89 3.79 -4.57
C LEU A 52 -6.63 3.78 -3.22
N PRO A 53 -7.96 3.82 -3.21
CA PRO A 53 -8.89 3.84 -4.35
C PRO A 53 -8.92 5.19 -5.08
N ALA A 54 -9.16 5.18 -6.39
CA ALA A 54 -9.27 6.41 -7.20
C ALA A 54 -10.51 6.38 -8.09
N LEU A 55 -11.15 7.53 -8.27
CA LEU A 55 -12.35 7.70 -9.08
C LEU A 55 -12.04 8.54 -10.32
N ARG A 56 -12.45 8.01 -11.47
CA ARG A 56 -12.29 8.67 -12.76
C ARG A 56 -13.66 8.83 -13.42
N ASP A 57 -13.89 9.98 -14.03
CA ASP A 57 -15.08 10.19 -14.85
C ASP A 57 -14.84 9.57 -16.23
N ALA A 58 -15.67 8.58 -16.62
CA ALA A 58 -15.48 7.87 -17.89
C ALA A 58 -15.66 8.77 -19.11
N HIS A 59 -16.42 9.86 -18.99
CA HIS A 59 -16.73 10.74 -20.13
C HIS A 59 -15.63 11.77 -20.35
N THR A 60 -15.19 12.43 -19.28
CA THR A 60 -14.14 13.47 -19.37
C THR A 60 -12.74 12.88 -19.32
N GLY A 61 -12.61 11.63 -18.88
CA GLY A 61 -11.33 10.95 -18.70
C GLY A 61 -10.46 11.52 -17.57
N ARG A 62 -10.99 12.49 -16.80
CA ARG A 62 -10.28 13.17 -15.70
C ARG A 62 -10.39 12.39 -14.39
N TRP A 63 -9.33 12.45 -13.60
CA TRP A 63 -9.32 11.99 -12.22
C TRP A 63 -10.07 12.99 -11.36
N VAL A 64 -10.97 12.48 -10.51
CA VAL A 64 -11.85 13.35 -9.74
C VAL A 64 -11.63 13.27 -8.24
N ALA A 65 -11.35 12.06 -7.74
CA ALA A 65 -11.05 11.85 -6.33
C ALA A 65 -10.06 10.71 -6.15
N ALA A 66 -9.18 10.83 -5.15
CA ALA A 66 -8.29 9.78 -4.70
C ALA A 66 -8.42 9.61 -3.18
N GLY A 67 -8.47 8.37 -2.70
CA GLY A 67 -8.76 8.02 -1.32
C GLY A 67 -10.26 7.94 -1.01
N PHE A 68 -10.62 7.14 -0.01
CA PHE A 68 -12.01 6.87 0.34
C PHE A 68 -12.80 8.14 0.72
N ASP A 69 -12.23 9.00 1.57
CA ASP A 69 -12.93 10.19 2.07
C ASP A 69 -13.25 11.19 0.96
N ALA A 70 -12.30 11.40 0.03
CA ALA A 70 -12.50 12.27 -1.12
C ALA A 70 -13.57 11.72 -2.08
N ILE A 71 -13.63 10.39 -2.25
CA ILE A 71 -14.65 9.73 -3.06
C ILE A 71 -16.03 9.93 -2.42
N VAL A 72 -16.16 9.71 -1.11
CA VAL A 72 -17.42 9.93 -0.40
C VAL A 72 -17.85 11.40 -0.51
N ALA A 73 -16.95 12.34 -0.23
CA ALA A 73 -17.23 13.78 -0.33
C ALA A 73 -17.68 14.19 -1.75
N TYR A 74 -17.02 13.67 -2.78
CA TYR A 74 -17.38 13.92 -4.17
C TYR A 74 -18.77 13.36 -4.54
N LEU A 75 -19.07 12.14 -4.10
CA LEU A 75 -20.36 11.52 -4.35
C LEU A 75 -21.48 12.27 -3.63
N ARG A 76 -21.26 12.72 -2.38
CA ARG A 76 -22.20 13.57 -1.64
C ARG A 76 -22.44 14.93 -2.32
N ALA A 77 -21.38 15.55 -2.86
CA ALA A 77 -21.55 16.78 -3.62
C ALA A 77 -22.42 16.58 -4.87
N ARG A 78 -22.31 15.42 -5.52
CA ARG A 78 -23.13 15.06 -6.69
C ARG A 78 -24.55 14.63 -6.35
N THR A 79 -24.79 14.01 -5.19
CA THR A 79 -26.14 13.64 -4.76
C THR A 79 -27.03 14.85 -4.53
N ALA A 80 -26.44 16.00 -4.18
CA ALA A 80 -27.16 17.26 -4.03
C ALA A 80 -27.67 17.85 -5.38
N GLU A 81 -27.19 17.34 -6.52
CA GLU A 81 -27.67 17.76 -7.84
C GLU A 81 -28.98 17.00 -8.20
N THR A 82 -29.98 17.75 -8.67
CA THR A 82 -31.42 17.35 -8.80
C THR A 82 -31.71 16.12 -9.70
N GLN A 83 -30.72 15.55 -10.38
CA GLN A 83 -30.89 14.42 -11.33
C GLN A 83 -29.76 13.39 -11.27
N SER A 84 -29.16 13.18 -10.09
CA SER A 84 -28.10 12.18 -9.95
C SER A 84 -28.66 10.78 -9.64
N PRO A 85 -28.09 9.70 -10.23
CA PRO A 85 -28.48 8.31 -9.92
C PRO A 85 -27.86 7.80 -8.60
N PHE A 86 -27.25 8.70 -7.83
CA PHE A 86 -26.52 8.38 -6.61
C PHE A 86 -27.40 8.67 -5.40
N THR A 87 -27.34 7.80 -4.40
CA THR A 87 -27.98 7.97 -3.09
C THR A 87 -26.90 8.26 -2.06
N ASP A 88 -27.08 9.32 -1.28
CA ASP A 88 -26.20 9.56 -0.13
C ASP A 88 -26.51 8.56 0.98
N LEU A 89 -25.51 7.77 1.36
CA LEU A 89 -25.65 6.76 2.40
C LEU A 89 -25.71 7.36 3.79
N ASP A 90 -25.20 8.58 3.97
CA ASP A 90 -25.18 9.28 5.25
C ASP A 90 -26.35 10.25 5.40
N ALA A 91 -27.22 10.34 4.38
CA ALA A 91 -28.49 11.06 4.47
C ALA A 91 -29.30 10.59 5.70
N GLY A 92 -29.72 11.56 6.49
CA GLY A 92 -30.42 11.36 7.77
C GLY A 92 -29.51 11.25 9.00
N LEU A 93 -28.19 11.15 8.84
CA LEU A 93 -27.21 11.28 9.94
C LEU A 93 -26.77 12.74 10.11
N ASP A 94 -26.83 13.54 9.04
CA ASP A 94 -26.38 14.94 9.01
C ASP A 94 -27.15 15.89 9.95
N GLY A 95 -28.34 15.49 10.42
CA GLY A 95 -29.11 16.25 11.40
C GLY A 95 -28.47 16.30 12.79
N SER A 96 -27.49 15.44 13.07
CA SER A 96 -26.79 15.37 14.37
C SER A 96 -25.30 15.66 14.20
N ALA A 97 -24.85 16.84 14.64
CA ALA A 97 -23.43 17.20 14.66
C ALA A 97 -22.56 16.17 15.43
N ALA A 98 -23.13 15.49 16.42
CA ALA A 98 -22.47 14.41 17.15
C ALA A 98 -22.19 13.19 16.26
N ALA A 99 -23.12 12.84 15.36
CA ALA A 99 -22.93 11.70 14.44
C ALA A 99 -21.82 11.97 13.41
N ALA A 100 -21.70 13.22 12.93
CA ALA A 100 -20.61 13.61 12.04
C ALA A 100 -19.25 13.61 12.74
N ALA A 101 -19.20 14.08 13.99
CA ALA A 101 -18.00 14.02 14.83
C ALA A 101 -17.58 12.57 15.11
N ASP A 102 -18.54 11.70 15.47
CA ASP A 102 -18.32 10.27 15.66
C ASP A 102 -17.79 9.61 14.38
N THR A 103 -18.40 9.90 13.22
CA THR A 103 -17.96 9.37 11.92
C THR A 103 -16.49 9.69 11.67
N THR A 104 -16.10 10.94 11.90
CA THR A 104 -14.72 11.40 11.70
C THR A 104 -13.76 10.75 12.70
N ALA A 105 -14.16 10.68 13.98
CA ALA A 105 -13.35 10.09 15.04
C ALA A 105 -13.11 8.59 14.81
N TYR A 106 -14.15 7.83 14.49
CA TYR A 106 -14.04 6.39 14.23
C TYR A 106 -13.35 6.09 12.90
N ALA A 107 -13.52 6.92 11.87
CA ALA A 107 -12.75 6.77 10.63
C ALA A 107 -11.25 6.98 10.85
N ALA A 108 -10.87 8.02 11.61
CA ALA A 108 -9.48 8.24 12.01
C ALA A 108 -8.95 7.09 12.88
N PHE A 109 -9.76 6.60 13.83
CA PHE A 109 -9.40 5.47 14.70
C PHE A 109 -9.17 4.17 13.91
N LEU A 110 -10.03 3.83 12.94
CA LEU A 110 -9.85 2.66 12.08
C LEU A 110 -8.55 2.73 11.29
N ARG A 111 -8.21 3.89 10.73
CA ARG A 111 -6.95 4.06 10.00
C ARG A 111 -5.73 3.98 10.91
N ALA A 112 -5.83 4.57 12.11
CA ALA A 112 -4.73 4.66 13.07
C ALA A 112 -4.45 3.33 13.79
N GLU A 113 -5.48 2.58 14.20
CA GLU A 113 -5.34 1.38 15.04
C GLU A 113 -5.63 0.08 14.26
N ALA A 114 -6.73 0.02 13.50
CA ALA A 114 -7.10 -1.18 12.76
C ALA A 114 -6.19 -1.40 11.52
N GLY A 115 -5.77 -0.32 10.86
CA GLY A 115 -4.86 -0.37 9.71
C GLY A 115 -3.50 -1.03 10.01
N PRO A 116 -2.78 -0.64 11.08
CA PRO A 116 -1.57 -1.33 11.52
C PRO A 116 -1.78 -2.79 11.91
N LEU A 117 -2.91 -3.16 12.53
CA LEU A 117 -3.21 -4.56 12.88
C LEU A 117 -3.39 -5.44 11.63
N VAL A 118 -4.13 -4.96 10.63
CA VAL A 118 -4.21 -5.62 9.32
C VAL A 118 -2.81 -5.71 8.69
N SER A 119 -2.03 -4.63 8.78
CA SER A 119 -0.65 -4.58 8.26
C SER A 119 0.26 -5.62 8.91
N LEU A 120 0.18 -5.79 10.24
CA LEU A 120 0.92 -6.80 10.98
C LEU A 120 0.55 -8.22 10.52
N SER A 121 -0.75 -8.49 10.37
CA SER A 121 -1.25 -9.80 10.01
C SER A 121 -0.92 -10.22 8.59
N LEU A 122 -1.15 -9.35 7.58
CA LEU A 122 -1.02 -9.74 6.17
C LEU A 122 0.35 -9.43 5.55
N TYR A 123 1.07 -8.42 6.04
CA TYR A 123 2.27 -7.90 5.37
C TYR A 123 3.55 -8.08 6.20
N VAL A 124 3.50 -7.82 7.51
CA VAL A 124 4.69 -7.91 8.36
C VAL A 124 5.05 -9.37 8.61
N SER A 125 4.09 -10.19 9.05
CA SER A 125 4.33 -11.62 9.25
C SER A 125 4.79 -12.28 7.95
N SER A 126 6.00 -12.81 7.94
CA SER A 126 6.62 -13.38 6.75
C SER A 126 5.95 -14.67 6.30
N ALA A 127 5.49 -15.53 7.21
CA ALA A 127 4.70 -16.71 6.88
C ALA A 127 3.40 -16.35 6.16
N ASN A 128 2.64 -15.39 6.70
CA ASN A 128 1.40 -14.93 6.07
C ASN A 128 1.71 -14.26 4.71
N TRP A 129 2.71 -13.37 4.66
CA TRP A 129 3.09 -12.71 3.41
C TRP A 129 3.49 -13.69 2.31
N ALA A 130 4.35 -14.67 2.62
CA ALA A 130 4.86 -15.61 1.63
C ALA A 130 3.79 -16.59 1.15
N ALA A 131 2.94 -17.09 2.06
CA ALA A 131 1.95 -18.11 1.73
C ALA A 131 0.68 -17.55 1.08
N THR A 132 0.24 -16.34 1.45
CA THR A 132 -1.11 -15.86 1.08
C THR A 132 -1.09 -14.51 0.36
N THR A 133 -0.49 -13.48 0.95
CA THR A 133 -0.56 -12.10 0.44
C THR A 133 0.24 -11.90 -0.86
N ARG A 134 1.49 -12.38 -0.92
CA ARG A 134 2.35 -12.24 -2.12
C ARG A 134 1.80 -13.01 -3.32
N PRO A 135 1.33 -14.28 -3.19
CA PRO A 135 0.66 -14.96 -4.29
C PRO A 135 -0.61 -14.24 -4.75
N ALA A 136 -1.39 -13.64 -3.82
CA ALA A 136 -2.56 -12.85 -4.19
C ALA A 136 -2.17 -11.66 -5.08
N TYR A 137 -1.20 -10.84 -4.68
CA TYR A 137 -0.69 -9.74 -5.52
C TYR A 137 -0.15 -10.20 -6.88
N SER A 138 0.49 -11.36 -6.91
CA SER A 138 1.08 -11.91 -8.14
C SER A 138 0.02 -12.31 -9.18
N ARG A 139 -1.22 -12.59 -8.73
CA ARG A 139 -2.38 -12.83 -9.62
C ARG A 139 -3.02 -11.53 -10.11
N LEU A 140 -2.86 -10.44 -9.35
CA LEU A 140 -3.47 -9.13 -9.65
C LEU A 140 -2.64 -8.30 -10.63
N LEU A 141 -1.32 -8.47 -10.62
CA LEU A 141 -0.40 -7.62 -11.38
C LEU A 141 0.17 -8.33 -12.61
N PRO A 142 0.31 -7.64 -13.75
CA PRO A 142 0.99 -8.20 -14.91
C PRO A 142 2.52 -8.25 -14.68
N PHE A 143 3.18 -9.19 -15.36
CA PHE A 143 4.64 -9.19 -15.44
C PHE A 143 5.14 -7.90 -16.14
N PRO A 144 6.17 -7.20 -15.62
CA PRO A 144 7.04 -7.53 -14.49
C PRO A 144 6.71 -6.78 -13.19
N LEU A 145 5.56 -6.11 -13.09
CA LEU A 145 5.16 -5.32 -11.91
C LEU A 145 5.05 -6.17 -10.64
N THR A 146 4.83 -7.47 -10.79
CA THR A 146 4.84 -8.48 -9.71
C THR A 146 6.09 -8.46 -8.84
N TRP A 147 7.23 -7.99 -9.36
CA TRP A 147 8.49 -7.94 -8.60
C TRP A 147 8.78 -6.58 -7.98
N LEU A 148 8.11 -5.52 -8.45
CA LEU A 148 8.41 -4.15 -8.07
C LEU A 148 7.41 -3.61 -7.05
N GLU A 149 6.11 -3.79 -7.29
CA GLU A 149 5.07 -3.18 -6.46
C GLU A 149 4.84 -3.92 -5.13
N PRO A 150 4.73 -5.26 -5.08
CA PRO A 150 4.44 -5.94 -3.81
C PRO A 150 5.50 -5.70 -2.71
N PRO A 151 6.82 -5.66 -3.00
CA PRO A 151 7.81 -5.27 -2.01
C PRO A 151 7.65 -3.83 -1.51
N ALA A 152 7.34 -2.88 -2.40
CA ALA A 152 7.12 -1.48 -2.02
C ALA A 152 5.88 -1.32 -1.13
N VAL A 153 4.79 -2.02 -1.47
CA VAL A 153 3.57 -2.08 -0.65
C VAL A 153 3.88 -2.70 0.71
N ARG A 154 4.60 -3.83 0.75
CA ARG A 154 5.00 -4.47 2.01
C ARG A 154 5.81 -3.52 2.90
N ALA A 155 6.76 -2.78 2.33
CA ALA A 155 7.54 -1.80 3.06
C ALA A 155 6.67 -0.68 3.66
N ALA A 156 5.72 -0.15 2.89
CA ALA A 156 4.78 0.87 3.37
C ALA A 156 3.86 0.36 4.50
N HIS A 157 3.42 -0.90 4.44
CA HIS A 157 2.66 -1.51 5.54
C HIS A 157 3.53 -1.79 6.77
N ALA A 158 4.80 -2.15 6.59
CA ALA A 158 5.75 -2.34 7.68
C ALA A 158 6.07 -1.03 8.40
N THR A 159 6.24 0.09 7.68
CA THR A 159 6.42 1.40 8.30
C THR A 159 5.17 1.85 9.05
N ARG A 160 3.97 1.61 8.50
CA ARG A 160 2.71 1.90 9.18
C ARG A 160 2.58 1.14 10.50
N ALA A 161 2.99 -0.12 10.55
CA ALA A 161 2.95 -0.96 11.75
C ALA A 161 4.11 -0.76 12.73
N ALA A 162 5.12 0.06 12.39
CA ALA A 162 6.37 0.15 13.15
C ALA A 162 6.17 0.67 14.58
N HIS A 163 5.24 1.61 14.79
CA HIS A 163 5.00 2.23 16.09
C HIS A 163 4.46 1.25 17.15
N LEU A 164 3.85 0.14 16.73
CA LEU A 164 3.38 -0.90 17.67
C LEU A 164 4.56 -1.66 18.31
N GLY A 165 5.77 -1.60 17.70
CA GLY A 165 6.93 -2.33 18.20
C GLY A 165 6.73 -3.85 18.22
N LEU A 166 5.82 -4.35 17.37
CA LEU A 166 5.47 -5.77 17.22
C LEU A 166 6.08 -6.37 15.94
N SER A 167 6.79 -5.57 15.13
CA SER A 167 7.43 -6.03 13.88
C SER A 167 8.61 -6.97 14.12
N SER A 168 9.31 -6.84 15.24
CA SER A 168 10.38 -7.76 15.66
C SER A 168 9.86 -9.10 16.20
N LEU A 169 8.55 -9.27 16.31
CA LEU A 169 7.92 -10.49 16.84
C LEU A 169 7.58 -11.51 15.74
N ASP A 170 7.96 -11.23 14.49
CA ASP A 170 7.91 -12.22 13.42
C ASP A 170 9.01 -13.25 13.66
N THR A 171 8.69 -14.27 14.46
CA THR A 171 9.60 -15.37 14.82
C THR A 171 10.22 -16.03 13.59
N ASP A 172 9.58 -15.96 12.43
CA ASP A 172 10.07 -16.54 11.18
C ASP A 172 11.17 -15.69 10.54
N ALA A 173 11.14 -14.36 10.70
CA ALA A 173 12.25 -13.49 10.33
C ALA A 173 13.45 -13.72 11.25
N GLU A 174 13.23 -13.93 12.55
CA GLU A 174 14.29 -14.29 13.51
C GLU A 174 14.80 -15.71 13.29
N ALA A 175 13.95 -16.70 12.96
CA ALA A 175 14.38 -18.07 12.68
C ALA A 175 15.13 -18.18 11.35
N THR A 176 14.67 -17.48 10.31
CA THR A 176 15.40 -17.38 9.03
C THR A 176 16.67 -16.54 9.15
N ALA A 177 16.68 -15.44 9.92
CA ALA A 177 17.90 -14.69 10.19
C ALA A 177 18.89 -15.44 11.10
N ALA A 178 18.40 -16.23 12.07
CA ALA A 178 19.22 -17.11 12.90
C ALA A 178 19.79 -18.28 12.08
N ALA A 179 19.04 -18.79 11.10
CA ALA A 179 19.49 -19.83 10.18
C ALA A 179 20.39 -19.29 9.04
N ALA A 180 20.19 -18.02 8.63
CA ALA A 180 20.89 -17.36 7.52
C ALA A 180 21.98 -16.38 7.96
N ALA A 181 22.31 -16.31 9.25
CA ALA A 181 23.48 -15.57 9.70
C ALA A 181 24.75 -16.42 9.52
N PRO A 182 25.59 -16.20 8.49
CA PRO A 182 27.02 -16.38 8.67
C PRO A 182 27.47 -15.27 9.62
N THR A 183 28.10 -15.63 10.73
CA THR A 183 28.72 -14.68 11.67
C THR A 183 27.78 -13.64 12.26
N SER A 184 27.17 -14.00 13.40
CA SER A 184 26.84 -13.03 14.43
C SER A 184 27.99 -12.03 14.59
N SER A 185 27.64 -10.73 14.54
CA SER A 185 28.52 -9.55 14.63
C SER A 185 29.89 -9.77 15.29
N ALA A 186 30.96 -9.16 14.75
CA ALA A 186 32.29 -9.16 15.37
C ALA A 186 32.30 -8.80 16.87
N TRP A 187 31.29 -8.05 17.33
CA TRP A 187 31.02 -7.75 18.74
C TRP A 187 30.56 -8.96 19.57
N SER A 188 29.73 -9.86 19.01
CA SER A 188 29.34 -11.11 19.67
C SER A 188 30.54 -12.05 19.89
N HIS A 189 31.44 -12.16 18.92
CA HIS A 189 32.71 -12.87 19.08
C HIS A 189 33.62 -12.24 20.13
N ALA A 190 33.69 -10.90 20.21
CA ALA A 190 34.40 -10.20 21.27
C ALA A 190 33.78 -10.43 22.66
N LEU A 191 32.45 -10.61 22.74
CA LEU A 191 31.75 -10.94 23.97
C LEU A 191 31.96 -12.40 24.44
N HIS A 192 32.28 -13.31 23.52
CA HIS A 192 32.68 -14.68 23.85
C HIS A 192 34.08 -14.80 24.48
N ALA A 193 34.89 -13.73 24.44
CA ALA A 193 36.18 -13.67 25.14
C ALA A 193 36.04 -13.44 26.66
N PHE A 194 34.84 -13.07 27.16
CA PHE A 194 34.62 -12.92 28.59
C PHE A 194 34.28 -14.26 29.27
N PRO A 195 34.88 -14.56 30.44
CA PRO A 195 34.67 -15.81 31.16
C PRO A 195 33.19 -16.03 31.54
N ASP A 196 32.72 -17.26 31.40
CA ASP A 196 31.31 -17.66 31.57
C ASP A 196 30.68 -17.23 32.90
N ARG A 197 31.51 -17.07 33.96
CA ARG A 197 31.05 -16.60 35.27
C ARG A 197 30.39 -15.22 35.22
N LEU A 198 30.86 -14.30 34.36
CA LEU A 198 30.27 -12.97 34.23
C LEU A 198 28.96 -12.97 33.42
N ARG A 199 28.79 -13.92 32.50
CA ARG A 199 27.52 -14.14 31.77
C ARG A 199 26.44 -14.70 32.69
N SER A 200 26.81 -15.58 33.64
CA SER A 200 25.86 -16.17 34.59
C SER A 200 25.24 -15.13 35.53
N ILE A 201 26.01 -14.12 35.98
CA ILE A 201 25.54 -13.10 36.93
C ILE A 201 24.46 -12.19 36.32
N ARG A 202 24.52 -11.91 35.01
CA ARG A 202 23.49 -11.13 34.31
C ARG A 202 22.25 -11.96 33.93
N ALA A 203 22.41 -13.27 33.76
CA ALA A 203 21.29 -14.18 33.51
C ALA A 203 20.47 -14.43 34.79
N THR A 204 21.11 -14.52 35.95
CA THR A 204 20.44 -14.80 37.24
C THR A 204 19.65 -13.62 37.81
N THR A 205 19.91 -12.38 37.35
CA THR A 205 19.15 -11.20 37.77
C THR A 205 17.89 -10.94 36.92
N ALA A 206 17.67 -11.71 35.86
CA ALA A 206 16.51 -11.60 34.97
C ALA A 206 15.41 -12.65 35.23
N THR A 207 15.59 -13.55 36.19
CA THR A 207 14.82 -14.82 36.29
C THR A 207 13.80 -14.91 37.43
N THR A 208 13.26 -13.80 37.92
CA THR A 208 12.17 -13.81 38.93
C THR A 208 10.93 -13.04 38.48
N GLY A 209 10.56 -13.23 37.21
CA GLY A 209 9.26 -12.79 36.69
C GLY A 209 8.61 -13.91 35.89
N THR A 210 7.28 -14.00 35.92
CA THR A 210 6.46 -14.86 35.04
C THR A 210 6.82 -14.68 33.56
N GLY A 211 7.37 -13.52 33.20
CA GLY A 211 7.97 -13.28 31.89
C GLY A 211 9.15 -14.22 31.55
N ALA A 212 9.98 -14.69 32.47
CA ALA A 212 11.08 -15.61 32.13
C ALA A 212 10.60 -17.05 31.80
N ALA A 213 9.39 -17.42 32.28
CA ALA A 213 8.83 -18.76 32.10
C ALA A 213 8.12 -18.99 30.76
N LEU A 214 7.74 -17.92 30.05
CA LEU A 214 7.03 -17.99 28.78
C LEU A 214 7.99 -18.04 27.59
N THR A 215 7.68 -18.86 26.59
CA THR A 215 8.38 -18.86 25.30
C THR A 215 8.30 -17.47 24.66
N PRO A 216 9.32 -17.03 23.91
CA PRO A 216 9.31 -15.73 23.24
C PRO A 216 8.10 -15.61 22.28
N GLU A 217 7.71 -16.71 21.66
CA GLU A 217 6.51 -16.79 20.82
C GLU A 217 5.21 -16.59 21.61
N ALA A 218 5.06 -17.22 22.78
CA ALA A 218 3.88 -17.01 23.62
C ALA A 218 3.76 -15.55 24.06
N LYS A 219 4.87 -14.89 24.40
CA LYS A 219 4.90 -13.45 24.72
C LYS A 219 4.46 -12.61 23.52
N ALA A 220 4.96 -12.93 22.32
CA ALA A 220 4.57 -12.25 21.10
C ALA A 220 3.06 -12.35 20.87
N GLN A 221 2.51 -13.56 20.97
CA GLN A 221 1.09 -13.82 20.82
C GLN A 221 0.24 -13.07 21.84
N ILE A 222 0.65 -13.04 23.12
CA ILE A 222 -0.06 -12.27 24.16
C ILE A 222 -0.07 -10.78 23.83
N ARG A 223 1.06 -10.21 23.36
CA ARG A 223 1.13 -8.79 22.97
C ARG A 223 0.27 -8.48 21.74
N LEU A 224 0.28 -9.36 20.74
CA LEU A 224 -0.57 -9.24 19.54
C LEU A 224 -2.05 -9.32 19.91
N ASP A 225 -2.43 -10.26 20.77
CA ASP A 225 -3.82 -10.40 21.23
C ASP A 225 -4.25 -9.20 22.08
N ALA A 226 -3.38 -8.66 22.93
CA ALA A 226 -3.67 -7.47 23.72
C ALA A 226 -3.90 -6.24 22.84
N ALA A 227 -3.08 -6.03 21.80
CA ALA A 227 -3.24 -4.95 20.83
C ALA A 227 -4.53 -5.10 20.01
N ALA A 228 -4.81 -6.32 19.55
CA ALA A 228 -6.05 -6.63 18.85
C ALA A 228 -7.27 -6.38 19.75
N ARG A 229 -7.24 -6.85 21.00
CA ARG A 229 -8.31 -6.64 21.98
C ARG A 229 -8.57 -5.16 22.22
N ALA A 230 -7.54 -4.34 22.42
CA ALA A 230 -7.68 -2.91 22.66
C ALA A 230 -8.45 -2.22 21.51
N CYS A 231 -8.09 -2.51 20.25
CA CYS A 231 -8.78 -1.96 19.09
C CYS A 231 -10.23 -2.48 18.97
N LEU A 232 -10.42 -3.80 19.08
CA LEU A 232 -11.71 -4.45 18.89
C LEU A 232 -12.73 -4.09 19.96
N THR A 233 -12.30 -3.87 21.21
CA THR A 233 -13.21 -3.48 22.30
C THR A 233 -13.83 -2.11 22.07
N VAL A 234 -13.11 -1.17 21.46
CA VAL A 234 -13.63 0.17 21.14
C VAL A 234 -14.70 0.08 20.06
N LEU A 235 -14.46 -0.71 19.01
CA LEU A 235 -15.44 -0.94 17.95
C LEU A 235 -16.66 -1.72 18.46
N ALA A 236 -16.45 -2.74 19.28
CA ALA A 236 -17.52 -3.52 19.89
C ALA A 236 -18.38 -2.66 20.82
N ALA A 237 -17.77 -1.77 21.62
CA ALA A 237 -18.49 -0.83 22.47
C ALA A 237 -19.35 0.13 21.65
N ARG A 238 -18.85 0.63 20.51
CA ARG A 238 -19.65 1.49 19.62
C ARG A 238 -20.81 0.76 18.97
N LYS A 239 -20.60 -0.48 18.53
CA LYS A 239 -21.66 -1.31 17.95
C LYS A 239 -22.74 -1.62 19.00
N GLY A 240 -22.34 -2.03 20.20
CA GLY A 240 -23.27 -2.45 21.25
C GLY A 240 -24.22 -3.56 20.75
N THR A 241 -25.52 -3.36 20.97
CA THR A 241 -26.59 -4.25 20.48
C THR A 241 -27.06 -3.94 19.07
N LYS A 242 -26.62 -2.81 18.48
CA LYS A 242 -27.09 -2.33 17.18
C LYS A 242 -26.55 -3.19 16.04
N ARG A 243 -27.27 -3.30 14.93
CA ARG A 243 -26.74 -3.96 13.72
C ARG A 243 -25.66 -3.13 13.04
N LEU A 244 -25.79 -1.80 13.00
CA LEU A 244 -24.85 -0.85 12.40
C LEU A 244 -24.21 0.08 13.44
N PHE A 245 -23.11 0.76 13.11
CA PHE A 245 -22.38 1.60 14.08
C PHE A 245 -23.07 2.92 14.43
N LEU A 246 -23.75 3.54 13.45
CA LEU A 246 -24.35 4.87 13.60
C LEU A 246 -25.87 4.83 13.59
N ARG A 247 -26.46 4.13 12.63
CA ARG A 247 -27.92 4.05 12.49
C ARG A 247 -28.51 3.22 13.64
N PRO A 248 -29.58 3.72 14.31
CA PRO A 248 -30.33 2.88 15.21
C PRO A 248 -30.96 1.73 14.42
N ASP A 249 -31.10 0.58 15.07
CA ASP A 249 -32.01 -0.43 14.56
C ASP A 249 -33.41 0.21 14.63
N LYS A 250 -34.13 0.23 13.51
CA LYS A 250 -35.54 0.62 13.54
C LYS A 250 -36.26 -0.46 14.35
N ASP A 251 -36.45 -0.21 15.64
CA ASP A 251 -37.44 -0.91 16.44
C ASP A 251 -38.81 -0.53 15.86
N ASP A 252 -39.63 -1.52 15.55
CA ASP A 252 -40.93 -1.41 14.86
C ASP A 252 -42.01 -0.73 15.72
N LYS A 253 -41.73 0.44 16.32
CA LYS A 253 -42.63 1.11 17.30
C LYS A 253 -43.12 2.51 16.95
N ASP A 254 -42.86 3.03 15.76
CA ASP A 254 -43.34 4.36 15.35
C ASP A 254 -44.32 4.36 14.16
N ASP A 255 -44.82 3.19 13.72
CA ASP A 255 -45.95 3.11 12.77
C ASP A 255 -47.31 3.05 13.51
N ASP A 256 -47.50 3.88 14.54
CA ASP A 256 -48.83 4.22 15.06
C ASP A 256 -49.39 5.41 14.26
N HIS A 257 -49.67 5.21 12.96
CA HIS A 257 -50.68 5.99 12.23
C HIS A 257 -51.21 5.25 10.98
N ASP A 258 -52.33 4.56 11.19
CA ASP A 258 -53.53 4.52 10.33
C ASP A 258 -53.40 3.99 8.88
N GLN A 259 -53.66 2.68 8.67
CA GLN A 259 -54.91 2.19 8.07
C GLN A 259 -54.89 0.67 7.90
N GLY A 260 -55.99 0.03 8.29
CA GLY A 260 -56.09 -1.42 8.42
C GLY A 260 -55.92 -2.21 7.12
N ASP A 261 -55.21 -3.31 7.23
CA ASP A 261 -55.40 -4.50 6.42
C ASP A 261 -55.10 -5.72 7.31
N GLU A 262 -56.14 -6.50 7.61
CA GLU A 262 -56.03 -7.75 8.36
C GLU A 262 -55.51 -8.83 7.40
N GLY A 263 -54.26 -9.26 7.57
CA GLY A 263 -53.70 -10.35 6.78
C GLY A 263 -52.36 -10.86 7.27
N ASP A 264 -52.39 -12.05 7.86
CA ASP A 264 -51.30 -13.02 8.05
C ASP A 264 -50.40 -12.86 9.30
N GLU A 265 -50.82 -13.52 10.39
CA GLU A 265 -49.98 -13.86 11.55
C GLU A 265 -48.93 -14.91 11.14
N GLY A 266 -47.80 -14.45 10.58
CA GLY A 266 -46.62 -15.26 10.29
C GLY A 266 -45.46 -14.96 11.23
N ASP A 267 -45.32 -15.76 12.30
CA ASP A 267 -44.11 -16.03 13.11
C ASP A 267 -42.96 -14.98 13.05
N ASP A 268 -43.12 -13.89 13.81
CA ASP A 268 -42.13 -12.83 13.96
C ASP A 268 -41.13 -13.15 15.09
N SER A 269 -40.24 -14.11 14.83
CA SER A 269 -39.01 -14.21 15.60
C SER A 269 -37.83 -14.62 14.71
N THR A 270 -36.87 -13.71 14.55
CA THR A 270 -35.48 -13.91 14.04
C THR A 270 -35.14 -13.70 12.55
N GLY A 271 -36.06 -13.24 11.68
CA GLY A 271 -35.87 -13.29 10.22
C GLY A 271 -35.50 -12.02 9.41
N ARG A 272 -34.99 -10.91 9.98
CA ARG A 272 -34.75 -9.67 9.17
C ARG A 272 -33.61 -9.85 8.15
N ARG A 273 -33.94 -9.93 6.85
CA ARG A 273 -33.01 -10.19 5.73
C ARG A 273 -31.87 -9.15 5.68
N PRO A 274 -30.59 -9.56 5.55
CA PRO A 274 -29.45 -8.65 5.48
C PRO A 274 -29.47 -7.70 4.27
N SER A 275 -30.23 -8.01 3.22
CA SER A 275 -30.33 -7.19 2.00
C SER A 275 -31.01 -5.82 2.19
N SER A 276 -31.80 -5.63 3.26
CA SER A 276 -32.46 -4.35 3.57
C SER A 276 -31.58 -3.36 4.35
N LEU A 277 -30.38 -3.78 4.76
CA LEU A 277 -29.45 -2.93 5.51
C LEU A 277 -29.05 -1.70 4.67
N ARG A 278 -29.06 -0.54 5.32
CA ARG A 278 -28.55 0.73 4.77
C ARG A 278 -27.28 1.12 5.54
N PRO A 279 -26.10 0.62 5.15
CA PRO A 279 -24.85 1.02 5.79
C PRO A 279 -24.56 2.51 5.55
N SER A 280 -23.92 3.15 6.51
CA SER A 280 -23.30 4.48 6.41
C SER A 280 -21.90 4.40 5.78
N ALA A 281 -21.30 5.54 5.42
CA ALA A 281 -19.90 5.55 4.96
C ALA A 281 -18.94 4.97 6.01
N LEU A 282 -19.20 5.21 7.30
CA LEU A 282 -18.41 4.63 8.38
C LEU A 282 -18.54 3.10 8.41
N ASP A 283 -19.75 2.57 8.24
CA ASP A 283 -19.99 1.13 8.21
C ASP A 283 -19.25 0.48 7.03
N CYS A 284 -19.21 1.13 5.87
CA CYS A 284 -18.44 0.68 4.71
C CYS A 284 -16.93 0.64 5.00
N LEU A 285 -16.40 1.67 5.67
CA LEU A 285 -14.98 1.73 6.06
C LEU A 285 -14.63 0.67 7.10
N ALA A 286 -15.48 0.52 8.12
CA ALA A 286 -15.31 -0.50 9.15
C ALA A 286 -15.39 -1.92 8.55
N PHE A 287 -16.31 -2.14 7.62
CA PHE A 287 -16.39 -3.38 6.85
C PHE A 287 -15.09 -3.64 6.07
N GLY A 288 -14.52 -2.61 5.43
CA GLY A 288 -13.20 -2.62 4.79
C GLY A 288 -12.11 -3.30 5.62
N TYR A 289 -11.89 -2.76 6.82
CA TYR A 289 -10.87 -3.27 7.74
C TYR A 289 -11.26 -4.62 8.35
N LEU A 290 -12.47 -4.76 8.89
CA LEU A 290 -12.90 -5.96 9.61
C LEU A 290 -13.03 -7.18 8.68
N ALA A 291 -13.42 -7.00 7.41
CA ALA A 291 -13.45 -8.08 6.43
C ALA A 291 -12.05 -8.65 6.17
N LEU A 292 -11.03 -7.80 6.07
CA LEU A 292 -9.64 -8.25 5.92
C LEU A 292 -9.07 -8.88 7.20
N MET A 293 -9.64 -8.58 8.37
CA MET A 293 -9.28 -9.26 9.63
C MET A 293 -9.92 -10.66 9.74
N ALA A 294 -11.12 -10.84 9.18
CA ALA A 294 -11.94 -12.03 9.41
C ALA A 294 -11.86 -13.08 8.29
N VAL A 295 -11.83 -12.64 7.02
CA VAL A 295 -12.04 -13.50 5.85
C VAL A 295 -10.78 -14.20 5.35
N PRO A 296 -9.59 -13.56 5.28
CA PRO A 296 -8.39 -14.20 4.73
C PRO A 296 -8.03 -15.48 5.48
N ASP A 297 -7.82 -16.55 4.72
CA ASP A 297 -7.27 -17.79 5.25
C ASP A 297 -5.75 -17.65 5.30
N VAL A 298 -5.20 -17.53 6.51
CA VAL A 298 -3.78 -17.26 6.76
C VAL A 298 -3.17 -18.32 7.67
N PRO A 299 -1.91 -18.72 7.46
CA PRO A 299 -1.28 -19.76 8.28
C PRO A 299 -1.18 -19.36 9.75
N ARG A 300 -1.03 -18.07 10.06
CA ARG A 300 -1.09 -17.54 11.43
C ARG A 300 -2.35 -16.66 11.63
N PRO A 301 -3.50 -17.24 12.01
CA PRO A 301 -4.78 -16.53 12.11
C PRO A 301 -4.99 -15.85 13.48
N PHE A 302 -3.97 -15.17 14.02
CA PHE A 302 -4.07 -14.55 15.35
C PHE A 302 -5.20 -13.49 15.41
N LEU A 303 -5.34 -12.68 14.36
CA LEU A 303 -6.28 -11.58 14.30
C LEU A 303 -7.72 -12.07 14.14
N ARG A 304 -7.93 -13.09 13.29
CA ARG A 304 -9.21 -13.79 13.15
C ARG A 304 -9.62 -14.45 14.47
N GLY A 305 -8.68 -15.13 15.14
CA GLY A 305 -8.92 -15.72 16.46
C GLY A 305 -9.27 -14.67 17.53
N ALA A 306 -8.58 -13.53 17.54
CA ALA A 306 -8.89 -12.41 18.44
C ALA A 306 -10.29 -11.84 18.18
N LEU A 307 -10.69 -11.70 16.92
CA LEU A 307 -12.02 -11.21 16.52
C LEU A 307 -13.14 -12.12 17.02
N HIS A 308 -13.02 -13.43 16.82
CA HIS A 308 -14.02 -14.40 17.29
C HIS A 308 -14.11 -14.47 18.82
N ARG A 309 -12.99 -14.30 19.54
CA ARG A 309 -12.95 -14.37 21.01
C ARG A 309 -13.47 -13.10 21.69
N HIS A 310 -12.99 -11.93 21.24
CA HIS A 310 -13.23 -10.67 21.94
C HIS A 310 -14.43 -9.89 21.40
N ALA A 311 -14.81 -10.09 20.14
CA ALA A 311 -15.85 -9.30 19.48
C ALA A 311 -16.67 -10.11 18.46
N PRO A 312 -17.40 -11.16 18.87
CA PRO A 312 -18.18 -12.01 17.96
C PRO A 312 -19.27 -11.22 17.22
N GLY A 313 -19.82 -10.17 17.83
CA GLY A 313 -20.78 -9.28 17.19
C GLY A 313 -20.21 -8.59 15.93
N LEU A 314 -18.91 -8.27 15.90
CA LEU A 314 -18.28 -7.67 14.72
C LEU A 314 -18.19 -8.67 13.56
N VAL A 315 -18.05 -9.97 13.84
CA VAL A 315 -18.06 -11.02 12.81
C VAL A 315 -19.42 -11.09 12.13
N VAL A 316 -20.51 -11.04 12.91
CA VAL A 316 -21.88 -11.01 12.38
C VAL A 316 -22.08 -9.76 11.53
N PHE A 317 -21.60 -8.60 11.99
CA PHE A 317 -21.65 -7.35 11.20
C PHE A 317 -20.95 -7.49 9.84
N VAL A 318 -19.76 -8.10 9.80
CA VAL A 318 -19.04 -8.33 8.54
C VAL A 318 -19.83 -9.24 7.60
N ALA A 319 -20.47 -10.30 8.12
CA ALA A 319 -21.30 -11.18 7.32
C ALA A 319 -22.53 -10.45 6.76
N ASP A 320 -23.23 -9.69 7.61
CA ASP A 320 -24.42 -8.93 7.25
C ASP A 320 -24.13 -7.88 6.17
N VAL A 321 -23.09 -7.06 6.37
CA VAL A 321 -22.70 -6.02 5.40
C VAL A 321 -22.16 -6.64 4.11
N ARG A 322 -21.46 -7.77 4.18
CA ARG A 322 -21.02 -8.51 2.99
C ARG A 322 -22.21 -8.93 2.15
N VAL A 323 -23.23 -9.53 2.76
CA VAL A 323 -24.42 -9.96 2.03
C VAL A 323 -25.20 -8.75 1.50
N ALA A 324 -25.32 -7.68 2.27
CA ALA A 324 -26.02 -6.45 1.87
C ALA A 324 -25.36 -5.73 0.67
N CYS A 325 -24.04 -5.65 0.65
CA CYS A 325 -23.29 -4.86 -0.33
C CYS A 325 -22.75 -5.69 -1.51
N LEU A 326 -22.37 -6.94 -1.28
CA LEU A 326 -21.65 -7.77 -2.26
C LEU A 326 -22.44 -9.01 -2.69
N GLY A 327 -23.59 -9.30 -2.06
CA GLY A 327 -24.38 -10.50 -2.31
C GLY A 327 -23.94 -11.71 -1.50
N GLY A 328 -24.79 -12.74 -1.49
CA GLY A 328 -24.57 -13.99 -0.76
C GLY A 328 -23.71 -14.98 -1.54
N ALA A 329 -23.24 -16.04 -0.87
CA ALA A 329 -22.36 -17.07 -1.45
C ALA A 329 -22.95 -17.89 -2.62
N GLY A 330 -24.19 -17.62 -3.03
CA GLY A 330 -24.84 -18.20 -4.22
C GLY A 330 -25.60 -17.16 -5.08
N ASP A 331 -25.62 -15.90 -4.65
CA ASP A 331 -26.27 -14.76 -5.32
C ASP A 331 -25.22 -13.65 -5.35
N GLU A 332 -24.13 -13.86 -6.10
CA GLU A 332 -23.12 -12.82 -6.26
C GLU A 332 -23.83 -11.60 -6.88
N VAL A 333 -23.86 -10.48 -6.16
CA VAL A 333 -24.16 -9.21 -6.80
C VAL A 333 -23.00 -9.00 -7.76
N ALA A 334 -23.21 -9.36 -9.03
CA ALA A 334 -22.22 -9.30 -10.08
C ALA A 334 -21.78 -7.84 -10.22
N LEU A 335 -20.69 -7.50 -9.51
CA LEU A 335 -20.08 -6.19 -9.51
C LEU A 335 -19.74 -5.80 -10.96
N PRO A 336 -19.93 -4.53 -11.37
CA PRO A 336 -19.78 -4.10 -12.76
C PRO A 336 -18.30 -4.00 -13.19
N TRP A 337 -17.60 -5.14 -13.22
CA TRP A 337 -16.20 -5.21 -13.64
C TRP A 337 -16.06 -4.94 -15.14
N LYS A 338 -15.37 -3.85 -15.49
CA LYS A 338 -14.83 -3.66 -16.85
C LYS A 338 -13.59 -4.53 -17.07
N GLN A 339 -12.75 -4.66 -16.04
CA GLN A 339 -11.56 -5.50 -16.08
C GLN A 339 -11.29 -6.10 -14.68
N LYS A 340 -11.47 -7.42 -14.56
CA LYS A 340 -11.34 -8.17 -13.28
C LYS A 340 -9.91 -8.63 -12.98
N ALA A 341 -9.11 -8.87 -14.01
CA ALA A 341 -7.69 -9.25 -13.91
C ALA A 341 -6.94 -8.78 -15.16
N PRO A 342 -5.61 -8.59 -15.11
CA PRO A 342 -4.83 -8.49 -16.33
C PRO A 342 -4.97 -9.82 -17.08
N LEU A 343 -5.49 -9.77 -18.31
CA LEU A 343 -5.49 -10.92 -19.21
C LEU A 343 -4.04 -11.36 -19.36
N PHE A 344 -3.69 -12.52 -18.82
CA PHE A 344 -2.45 -13.23 -19.13
C PHE A 344 -2.53 -13.71 -20.58
N ALA A 345 -2.47 -12.79 -21.53
CA ALA A 345 -2.08 -13.11 -22.89
C ALA A 345 -0.55 -13.10 -22.92
N PHE A 346 0.06 -14.15 -22.37
CA PHE A 346 1.40 -14.53 -22.78
C PHE A 346 1.26 -15.13 -24.18
N THR A 347 1.08 -14.27 -25.20
CA THR A 347 1.38 -14.70 -26.56
C THR A 347 2.89 -14.89 -26.60
N SER A 348 3.31 -16.13 -26.35
CA SER A 348 4.67 -16.57 -26.58
C SER A 348 5.11 -16.12 -27.98
N PRO A 349 6.17 -15.33 -28.12
CA PRO A 349 6.73 -14.99 -29.44
C PRO A 349 7.46 -16.18 -30.09
N PHE A 350 7.46 -17.37 -29.47
CA PHE A 350 8.27 -18.52 -29.86
C PHE A 350 7.49 -19.68 -30.53
N SER A 351 6.22 -19.52 -30.88
CA SER A 351 5.54 -20.49 -31.75
C SER A 351 5.60 -20.06 -33.21
N VAL A 352 6.83 -19.98 -33.73
CA VAL A 352 7.11 -19.99 -35.17
C VAL A 352 7.77 -21.33 -35.46
N PHE A 353 7.16 -22.10 -36.36
CA PHE A 353 7.69 -23.31 -36.99
C PHE A 353 7.89 -24.55 -36.10
N THR A 354 6.89 -25.43 -36.11
CA THR A 354 7.14 -26.82 -36.57
C THR A 354 5.96 -27.28 -37.42
N ALA A 355 6.20 -27.37 -38.72
CA ALA A 355 5.30 -27.95 -39.70
C ALA A 355 5.43 -29.47 -39.67
N SER A 356 4.31 -30.19 -39.80
CA SER A 356 4.28 -31.56 -40.31
C SER A 356 2.91 -31.83 -40.97
N PRO A 357 2.82 -32.62 -42.06
CA PRO A 357 1.94 -32.33 -43.19
C PRO A 357 0.71 -33.26 -43.30
N SER A 358 -0.20 -32.90 -44.22
CA SER A 358 -1.16 -33.73 -45.01
C SER A 358 -2.65 -33.37 -44.81
N PRO A 359 -3.56 -33.65 -45.78
CA PRO A 359 -3.77 -32.74 -46.92
C PRO A 359 -5.27 -32.42 -47.23
N LEU A 360 -5.46 -31.31 -47.96
CA LEU A 360 -6.51 -31.03 -48.97
C LEU A 360 -8.00 -31.14 -48.60
N SER A 361 -8.67 -29.98 -48.48
CA SER A 361 -9.81 -29.61 -49.35
C SER A 361 -10.16 -28.11 -49.26
N PRO A 362 -10.78 -27.50 -50.29
CA PRO A 362 -10.65 -26.08 -50.58
C PRO A 362 -11.89 -25.24 -50.20
N ALA A 363 -11.60 -23.94 -50.06
CA ALA A 363 -12.47 -22.80 -50.35
C ALA A 363 -13.76 -22.60 -49.53
N SER A 364 -13.72 -21.61 -48.64
CA SER A 364 -14.58 -20.43 -48.75
C SER A 364 -14.15 -19.36 -47.75
N SER A 365 -13.64 -18.24 -48.25
CA SER A 365 -13.58 -16.98 -47.49
C SER A 365 -15.00 -16.56 -47.13
N PRO A 366 -15.19 -15.95 -45.94
CA PRO A 366 -15.62 -14.57 -46.01
C PRO A 366 -14.84 -13.68 -45.05
N SER A 367 -14.52 -12.51 -45.60
CA SER A 367 -14.28 -11.23 -44.92
C SER A 367 -14.74 -11.18 -43.47
N SER A 368 -13.80 -11.21 -42.55
CA SER A 368 -13.96 -10.63 -41.22
C SER A 368 -12.74 -9.79 -40.95
N SER A 369 -12.90 -8.49 -41.19
CA SER A 369 -12.04 -7.45 -40.66
C SER A 369 -11.80 -7.76 -39.18
N HIS A 370 -10.58 -8.18 -38.86
CA HIS A 370 -10.13 -8.26 -37.48
C HIS A 370 -10.07 -6.82 -36.97
N THR A 371 -11.18 -6.35 -36.43
CA THR A 371 -11.23 -5.18 -35.56
C THR A 371 -10.41 -5.58 -34.34
N LEU A 372 -9.12 -5.27 -34.37
CA LEU A 372 -8.28 -5.26 -33.19
C LEU A 372 -9.01 -4.38 -32.17
N ALA A 373 -9.67 -5.03 -31.22
CA ALA A 373 -10.25 -4.35 -30.07
C ALA A 373 -9.09 -3.64 -29.38
N LEU A 374 -9.00 -2.33 -29.60
CA LEU A 374 -8.14 -1.41 -28.89
C LEU A 374 -8.44 -1.60 -27.41
N VAL A 375 -7.63 -2.44 -26.78
CA VAL A 375 -7.63 -2.69 -25.35
C VAL A 375 -7.57 -1.33 -24.67
N ALA A 376 -8.59 -1.02 -23.87
CA ALA A 376 -8.65 0.20 -23.07
C ALA A 376 -7.33 0.35 -22.31
N GLN A 377 -6.49 1.26 -22.77
CA GLN A 377 -5.16 1.43 -22.22
C GLN A 377 -5.29 1.97 -20.78
N PRO A 378 -4.54 1.45 -19.80
CA PRO A 378 -4.29 2.23 -18.59
C PRO A 378 -3.67 3.57 -19.01
N SER A 379 -3.99 4.64 -18.30
CA SER A 379 -3.47 6.01 -18.49
C SER A 379 -1.95 6.09 -18.66
N ARG A 380 -1.20 5.05 -18.24
CA ARG A 380 0.24 4.91 -18.45
C ARG A 380 0.61 3.51 -18.98
N PRO A 381 1.45 3.41 -20.03
CA PRO A 381 1.90 2.12 -20.55
C PRO A 381 2.76 1.37 -19.53
N LEU A 382 2.76 0.04 -19.62
CA LEU A 382 3.40 -0.84 -18.64
C LEU A 382 4.91 -0.59 -18.49
N TRP A 383 5.64 -0.34 -19.58
CA TRP A 383 7.08 -0.04 -19.54
C TRP A 383 7.42 1.25 -18.76
N LEU A 384 6.52 2.24 -18.81
CA LEU A 384 6.69 3.51 -18.10
C LEU A 384 6.49 3.29 -16.59
N ARG A 385 5.51 2.46 -16.22
CA ARG A 385 5.25 2.06 -14.83
C ARG A 385 6.41 1.25 -14.25
N THR A 386 7.00 0.36 -15.03
CA THR A 386 8.17 -0.41 -14.59
C THR A 386 9.40 0.47 -14.42
N LEU A 387 9.65 1.39 -15.36
CA LEU A 387 10.76 2.33 -15.28
C LEU A 387 10.58 3.27 -14.07
N TYR A 388 9.36 3.75 -13.84
CA TYR A 388 9.01 4.53 -12.66
C TYR A 388 9.41 3.80 -11.37
N ASN A 389 8.94 2.57 -11.17
CA ASN A 389 9.25 1.81 -9.96
C ASN A 389 10.75 1.49 -9.83
N LEU A 390 11.45 1.22 -10.94
CA LEU A 390 12.88 0.96 -10.94
C LEU A 390 13.69 2.20 -10.53
N VAL A 391 13.34 3.37 -11.07
CA VAL A 391 13.95 4.66 -10.72
C VAL A 391 13.77 4.98 -9.23
N HIS A 392 12.60 4.67 -8.66
CA HIS A 392 12.32 4.87 -7.23
C HIS A 392 13.03 3.86 -6.33
N SER A 393 13.51 2.75 -6.89
CA SER A 393 14.26 1.73 -6.16
C SER A 393 15.76 2.02 -6.08
N VAL A 394 16.27 3.04 -6.79
CA VAL A 394 17.70 3.39 -6.78
C VAL A 394 18.09 4.04 -5.44
N PRO A 395 18.98 3.42 -4.64
CA PRO A 395 19.41 4.00 -3.38
C PRO A 395 20.22 5.29 -3.61
N GLY A 396 19.95 6.32 -2.79
CA GLY A 396 20.75 7.55 -2.74
C GLY A 396 20.03 8.82 -3.24
N PRO A 397 20.74 9.97 -3.26
CA PRO A 397 20.15 11.28 -3.57
C PRO A 397 19.60 11.37 -5.00
N GLY A 398 20.10 10.55 -5.92
CA GLY A 398 19.58 10.44 -7.29
C GLY A 398 18.14 9.91 -7.35
N GLY A 399 17.79 8.91 -6.53
CA GLY A 399 16.43 8.35 -6.46
C GLY A 399 15.42 9.34 -5.87
N VAL A 400 15.82 10.11 -4.85
CA VAL A 400 15.00 11.18 -4.26
C VAL A 400 14.78 12.33 -5.24
N CYS A 401 15.82 12.72 -5.98
CA CYS A 401 15.71 13.76 -6.99
C CYS A 401 14.81 13.31 -8.16
N LEU A 402 14.98 12.08 -8.66
CA LEU A 402 14.17 11.55 -9.76
C LEU A 402 12.72 11.29 -9.35
N SER A 403 12.46 10.81 -8.13
CA SER A 403 11.11 10.62 -7.60
C SER A 403 10.37 11.95 -7.40
N TRP A 404 11.07 12.95 -6.88
CA TRP A 404 10.56 14.31 -6.77
C TRP A 404 10.27 14.92 -8.14
N LEU A 405 11.20 14.77 -9.09
CA LEU A 405 11.04 15.24 -10.47
C LEU A 405 9.83 14.60 -11.15
N TRP A 406 9.65 13.30 -10.93
CA TRP A 406 8.54 12.55 -11.51
C TRP A 406 7.19 12.90 -10.90
N ARG A 407 7.12 13.12 -9.58
CA ARG A 407 5.91 13.63 -8.90
C ARG A 407 5.50 14.99 -9.46
N GLN A 408 6.47 15.86 -9.72
CA GLN A 408 6.23 17.16 -10.35
C GLN A 408 5.74 17.03 -11.80
N VAL A 409 6.23 16.06 -12.57
CA VAL A 409 5.76 15.78 -13.93
C VAL A 409 4.34 15.20 -13.95
N CYS A 410 3.97 14.40 -12.97
CA CYS A 410 2.65 13.74 -12.90
C CYS A 410 1.54 14.62 -12.31
N ALA A 411 1.87 15.56 -11.42
CA ALA A 411 0.89 16.45 -10.79
C ALA A 411 0.26 17.47 -11.75
N ASP A 412 0.85 17.68 -12.93
CA ASP A 412 0.41 18.66 -13.93
C ASP A 412 -0.53 18.09 -15.01
N ASP A 413 -0.81 16.78 -15.04
CA ASP A 413 -1.83 16.22 -15.96
C ASP A 413 -3.27 16.64 -15.56
N ASP A 414 -3.46 17.14 -14.33
CA ASP A 414 -4.76 17.55 -13.79
C ASP A 414 -5.02 19.08 -13.88
N GLY A 415 -4.05 19.90 -14.33
CA GLY A 415 -4.16 21.36 -14.29
C GLY A 415 -3.47 22.10 -15.45
N GLY A 416 -4.25 22.56 -16.44
CA GLY A 416 -3.77 23.32 -17.60
C GLY A 416 -3.31 24.75 -17.28
N HIS A 417 -2.27 24.95 -16.47
CA HIS A 417 -1.70 26.26 -16.17
C HIS A 417 -0.24 26.37 -16.66
N ALA A 418 -0.05 27.16 -17.73
CA ALA A 418 1.23 27.36 -18.42
C ALA A 418 2.39 27.89 -17.54
N TYR A 419 2.06 28.51 -16.39
CA TYR A 419 3.01 29.04 -15.40
C TYR A 419 3.97 27.99 -14.82
N ASN A 420 3.61 26.69 -14.81
CA ASN A 420 4.41 25.65 -14.19
C ASN A 420 5.55 25.11 -15.11
N THR A 421 5.46 25.34 -16.42
CA THR A 421 6.36 24.72 -17.43
C THR A 421 7.78 25.29 -17.42
N THR A 422 7.95 26.59 -17.19
CA THR A 422 9.27 27.23 -17.10
C THR A 422 9.98 26.92 -15.79
N ARG A 423 9.24 26.82 -14.69
CA ARG A 423 9.76 26.35 -13.40
C ARG A 423 10.20 24.88 -13.50
N ARG A 424 9.42 24.05 -14.20
CA ARG A 424 9.72 22.65 -14.53
C ARG A 424 11.03 22.50 -15.30
N GLN A 425 11.24 23.26 -16.37
CA GLN A 425 12.50 23.21 -17.13
C GLN A 425 13.71 23.55 -16.27
N ARG A 426 13.61 24.59 -15.41
CA ARG A 426 14.69 25.00 -14.51
C ARG A 426 15.05 23.96 -13.45
N LEU A 427 14.06 23.23 -12.94
CA LEU A 427 14.28 22.21 -11.92
C LEU A 427 14.87 20.93 -12.53
N VAL A 428 14.44 20.53 -13.73
CA VAL A 428 15.00 19.41 -14.48
C VAL A 428 16.46 19.67 -14.87
N THR A 429 16.77 20.87 -15.35
CA THR A 429 18.15 21.22 -15.69
C THR A 429 19.04 21.24 -14.45
N LEU A 430 18.57 21.76 -13.31
CA LEU A 430 19.34 21.80 -12.07
C LEU A 430 19.61 20.39 -11.54
N ALA A 431 18.61 19.50 -11.55
CA ALA A 431 18.76 18.09 -11.19
C ALA A 431 19.76 17.37 -12.10
N GLY A 432 19.65 17.57 -13.42
CA GLY A 432 20.57 16.99 -14.42
C GLY A 432 22.01 17.48 -14.23
N VAL A 433 22.20 18.78 -13.96
CA VAL A 433 23.51 19.37 -13.70
C VAL A 433 24.12 18.81 -12.41
N LEU A 434 23.36 18.71 -11.32
CA LEU A 434 23.86 18.14 -10.05
C LEU A 434 24.25 16.67 -10.19
N MET A 435 23.49 15.87 -10.94
CA MET A 435 23.84 14.47 -11.17
C MET A 435 25.08 14.35 -12.07
N GLY A 436 25.15 15.17 -13.13
CA GLY A 436 26.29 15.23 -14.03
C GLY A 436 27.58 15.65 -13.33
N THR A 437 27.52 16.64 -12.44
CA THR A 437 28.69 17.08 -11.67
C THR A 437 29.13 16.04 -10.64
N ALA A 438 28.20 15.35 -9.97
CA ALA A 438 28.53 14.26 -9.04
C ALA A 438 29.20 13.08 -9.76
N LEU A 439 28.68 12.67 -10.93
CA LEU A 439 29.30 11.64 -11.75
C LEU A 439 30.68 12.06 -12.25
N ALA A 440 30.81 13.29 -12.77
CA ALA A 440 32.09 13.81 -13.24
C ALA A 440 33.14 13.88 -12.12
N ALA A 441 32.76 14.38 -10.94
CA ALA A 441 33.63 14.44 -9.77
C ALA A 441 34.04 13.03 -9.30
N GLY A 442 33.10 12.08 -9.22
CA GLY A 442 33.41 10.70 -8.87
C GLY A 442 34.37 10.04 -9.89
N LEU A 443 34.18 10.30 -11.17
CA LEU A 443 35.00 9.74 -12.24
C LEU A 443 36.41 10.36 -12.27
N LEU A 444 36.53 11.67 -12.05
CA LEU A 444 37.79 12.43 -12.06
C LEU A 444 38.60 12.27 -10.78
N VAL A 445 37.95 12.18 -9.62
CA VAL A 445 38.63 12.14 -8.31
C VAL A 445 38.84 10.70 -7.84
N GLY A 446 37.89 9.80 -8.11
CA GLY A 446 37.89 8.45 -7.55
C GLY A 446 38.34 7.34 -8.51
N TYR A 447 37.97 7.39 -9.79
CA TYR A 447 38.07 6.22 -10.68
C TYR A 447 39.16 6.31 -11.75
N ARG A 448 39.38 7.49 -12.34
CA ARG A 448 40.52 7.75 -13.21
C ARG A 448 41.58 8.48 -12.41
N ARG A 449 42.68 7.79 -12.10
CA ARG A 449 43.86 8.38 -11.46
C ARG A 449 44.21 9.68 -12.20
N LEU A 450 44.14 10.81 -11.50
CA LEU A 450 44.68 12.07 -11.99
C LEU A 450 46.10 11.82 -12.53
N PRO A 451 46.51 12.53 -13.60
CA PRO A 451 47.88 12.39 -14.09
C PRO A 451 48.85 12.61 -12.92
N PRO A 452 49.89 11.76 -12.78
CA PRO A 452 50.79 11.83 -11.63
C PRO A 452 51.40 13.22 -11.53
N PHE A 453 51.23 13.87 -10.38
CA PHE A 453 51.81 15.18 -10.10
C PHE A 453 53.31 15.04 -9.77
N GLY A 454 54.10 14.62 -10.75
CA GLY A 454 55.54 14.48 -10.60
C GLY A 454 56.19 13.71 -11.75
N SER A 455 57.38 14.14 -12.14
CA SER A 455 58.27 13.35 -12.98
C SER A 455 59.06 12.34 -12.12
N PRO A 456 59.46 11.19 -12.68
CA PRO A 456 60.24 10.18 -11.94
C PRO A 456 61.60 10.70 -11.44
N VAL A 457 62.12 11.79 -12.04
CA VAL A 457 63.33 12.48 -11.58
C VAL A 457 62.98 13.94 -11.31
N VAL A 458 63.24 14.39 -10.08
CA VAL A 458 63.15 15.80 -9.68
C VAL A 458 64.54 16.23 -9.24
N VAL A 459 65.19 17.09 -10.04
CA VAL A 459 66.54 17.59 -9.74
C VAL A 459 66.44 18.89 -8.97
N TYR A 460 66.78 18.84 -7.67
CA TYR A 460 66.97 20.04 -6.87
C TYR A 460 68.42 20.51 -6.98
N LYS A 461 68.64 21.65 -7.62
CA LYS A 461 69.96 22.29 -7.62
C LYS A 461 70.13 23.10 -6.34
N ARG A 462 71.24 22.85 -5.63
CA ARG A 462 71.66 23.69 -4.50
C ARG A 462 72.02 25.07 -5.03
N VAL A 463 71.30 26.10 -4.59
CA VAL A 463 71.69 27.50 -4.85
C VAL A 463 73.03 27.73 -4.16
N PRO A 464 74.10 28.15 -4.87
CA PRO A 464 75.39 28.41 -4.23
C PRO A 464 75.23 29.61 -3.30
N ARG A 465 75.38 29.38 -1.98
CA ARG A 465 75.44 30.46 -0.99
C ARG A 465 76.80 31.15 -1.14
N SER A 466 76.84 32.37 -1.65
CA SER A 466 78.04 33.20 -1.56
C SER A 466 78.25 33.63 -0.10
N LEU A 467 79.51 33.69 0.35
CA LEU A 467 79.89 34.03 1.73
C LEU A 467 79.51 35.47 2.16
N LEU A 468 78.86 36.24 1.28
CA LEU A 468 78.40 37.61 1.52
C LEU A 468 77.10 37.69 2.34
N GLU A 469 76.37 36.58 2.53
CA GLU A 469 75.16 36.55 3.36
C GLU A 469 75.45 36.37 4.87
N LEU A 470 76.71 36.20 5.28
CA LEU A 470 77.12 36.09 6.70
C LEU A 470 77.38 37.45 7.37
N GLY A 471 76.94 38.55 6.76
CA GLY A 471 77.11 39.89 7.32
C GLY A 471 78.59 40.27 7.53
N VAL A 472 78.82 41.24 8.41
CA VAL A 472 80.11 41.92 8.60
C VAL A 472 81.28 40.98 8.92
N ALA A 473 81.00 39.79 9.50
CA ALA A 473 82.01 38.77 9.77
C ALA A 473 82.55 38.07 8.49
N GLY A 474 81.75 37.96 7.43
CA GLY A 474 82.18 37.41 6.13
C GLY A 474 83.07 38.37 5.33
N ALA A 475 82.88 39.69 5.50
CA ALA A 475 83.70 40.70 4.85
C ALA A 475 85.15 40.73 5.42
N MET A 476 85.31 40.48 6.72
CA MET A 476 86.64 40.44 7.36
C MET A 476 87.49 39.23 7.00
N LEU A 477 86.88 38.09 6.65
CA LEU A 477 87.60 36.89 6.22
C LEU A 477 87.93 36.87 4.71
N SER A 478 87.34 37.76 3.90
CA SER A 478 87.69 37.87 2.46
C SER A 478 88.90 38.75 2.18
N LEU A 479 89.33 39.57 3.15
CA LEU A 479 90.54 40.40 3.05
C LEU A 479 91.82 39.65 3.46
N SER A 480 91.72 38.37 3.85
CA SER A 480 92.86 37.53 4.24
C SER A 480 93.32 36.56 3.14
N ALA A 481 92.72 36.63 1.95
CA ALA A 481 93.08 35.79 0.80
C ALA A 481 93.24 36.66 -0.46
N LEU A 482 94.29 37.46 -0.47
CA LEU A 482 94.92 38.03 -1.67
C LEU A 482 96.38 37.59 -1.67
#